data_AF-A0A938B2U3-F1
#
_entry.id   AF-A0A938B2U3-F1
#
_cell.length_a   1.000
_cell.length_b   1.000
_cell.length_c   1.000
_cell.angle_alpha   90.00
_cell.angle_beta   90.00
_cell.angle_gamma   90.00
#
_symmetry.space_group_name_H-M   'P 1'
#
loop_
_entity.id
_entity.type
_entity.pdbx_description
1 polymer ?
#
loop_
_entity_poly.entity_id
_entity_poly.type
_entity_poly.pdbx_seq_one_letter_code
_entity_poly.pdbx_strand_id
1 'polypeptide(L)'
;MRQGFRVIDTDTHVNPSMDVLLRYADHDLRTHLEELQPYMRTVKPRSGHGDAEDQDTVSMLTIRPLRYQCGHGWLPHWLLRLTRQIDYVRGSVSPNLKHTPLEYTQMGRVFCGIDFSEGVEMTKAVVDILGDHVLMYQSDYPHPETVFPDHTDTVIAWQQTLGAPTMHKLMWENAARFFRFTSTPWDQLA
;
A
#
# COMPACT_ATOMS: atom_id res chain seq x y z
N MET A 1 -13.15 -5.92 7.33
CA MET A 1 -12.72 -6.12 8.73
C MET A 1 -12.21 -7.54 8.88
N ARG A 2 -11.06 -7.76 9.53
CA ARG A 2 -10.52 -9.10 9.84
C ARG A 2 -9.97 -9.08 11.27
N GLN A 3 -10.43 -9.97 12.14
CA GLN A 3 -10.07 -9.98 13.58
C GLN A 3 -10.23 -8.61 14.29
N GLY A 4 -11.28 -7.85 13.95
CA GLY A 4 -11.49 -6.51 14.50
C GLY A 4 -10.62 -5.40 13.88
N PHE A 5 -9.70 -5.73 12.98
CA PHE A 5 -8.93 -4.75 12.21
C PHE A 5 -9.69 -4.30 10.96
N ARG A 6 -9.66 -2.98 10.74
CA ARG A 6 -9.81 -2.39 9.41
C ARG A 6 -8.54 -2.72 8.62
N VAL A 7 -8.72 -3.17 7.37
CA VAL A 7 -7.61 -3.60 6.51
C VAL A 7 -7.80 -2.98 5.13
N ILE A 8 -6.78 -2.27 4.66
CA ILE A 8 -6.63 -1.82 3.27
C ILE A 8 -5.39 -2.50 2.74
N ASP A 9 -5.57 -3.40 1.77
CA ASP A 9 -4.46 -3.97 1.02
C ASP A 9 -4.03 -2.97 -0.04
N THR A 10 -2.79 -2.48 0.06
CA THR A 10 -2.26 -1.49 -0.89
C THR A 10 -1.64 -2.13 -2.12
N ASP A 11 -1.70 -3.45 -2.24
CA ASP A 11 -1.18 -4.12 -3.40
C ASP A 11 -1.97 -3.77 -4.68
N THR A 12 -1.25 -3.75 -5.80
CA THR A 12 -1.71 -3.29 -7.12
C THR A 12 -1.57 -4.37 -8.19
N HIS A 13 -1.19 -5.60 -7.81
CA HIS A 13 -1.03 -6.73 -8.73
C HIS A 13 -2.34 -7.26 -9.26
N VAL A 14 -3.41 -7.06 -8.50
CA VAL A 14 -4.75 -7.38 -8.96
C VAL A 14 -5.17 -6.29 -9.94
N ASN A 15 -5.48 -6.72 -11.16
CA ASN A 15 -6.16 -5.91 -12.16
C ASN A 15 -7.62 -6.37 -12.17
N PRO A 16 -8.45 -5.96 -11.19
CA PRO A 16 -9.84 -6.38 -11.17
C PRO A 16 -10.58 -5.83 -12.38
N SER A 17 -11.51 -6.62 -12.91
CA SER A 17 -12.48 -6.11 -13.87
C SER A 17 -13.26 -4.92 -13.31
N MET A 18 -13.67 -4.02 -14.20
CA MET A 18 -14.64 -2.96 -13.92
C MET A 18 -15.94 -3.53 -13.35
N ASP A 19 -16.34 -4.73 -13.77
CA ASP A 19 -17.52 -5.43 -13.26
C ASP A 19 -17.39 -5.79 -11.76
N VAL A 20 -16.16 -6.03 -11.27
CA VAL A 20 -15.86 -6.20 -9.85
C VAL A 20 -15.77 -4.84 -9.15
N LEU A 21 -15.02 -3.89 -9.72
CA LEU A 21 -14.83 -2.55 -9.14
C LEU A 21 -16.18 -1.83 -8.91
N LEU A 22 -17.10 -1.90 -9.87
CA LEU A 22 -18.39 -1.22 -9.81
C LEU A 22 -19.35 -1.77 -8.74
N ARG A 23 -19.12 -2.99 -8.23
CA ARG A 23 -19.86 -3.50 -7.06
C ARG A 23 -19.55 -2.71 -5.79
N TYR A 24 -18.33 -2.17 -5.70
CA TYR A 24 -17.82 -1.43 -4.55
C TYR A 24 -17.61 0.06 -4.82
N ALA A 25 -17.95 0.53 -6.02
CA ALA A 25 -17.82 1.94 -6.39
C ALA A 25 -18.66 2.84 -5.47
N ASP A 26 -18.03 3.88 -4.97
CA ASP A 26 -18.64 4.91 -4.17
C ASP A 26 -19.46 5.89 -5.03
N HIS A 27 -20.09 6.88 -4.39
CA HIS A 27 -20.94 7.85 -5.09
C HIS A 27 -20.14 8.67 -6.12
N ASP A 28 -18.93 9.08 -5.75
CA ASP A 28 -18.08 9.91 -6.62
C ASP A 28 -17.66 9.12 -7.87
N LEU A 29 -17.14 7.90 -7.72
CA LEU A 29 -16.78 7.06 -8.88
C LEU A 29 -17.98 6.77 -9.77
N ARG A 30 -19.17 6.52 -9.20
CA ARG A 30 -20.40 6.30 -9.99
C ARG A 30 -20.81 7.53 -10.78
N THR A 31 -20.64 8.72 -10.22
CA THR A 31 -21.01 10.00 -10.86
C THR A 31 -20.08 10.34 -12.02
N HIS A 32 -18.82 9.91 -11.95
CA HIS A 32 -17.81 10.12 -12.99
C HIS A 32 -17.61 8.92 -13.94
N LEU A 33 -18.51 7.92 -13.92
CA LEU A 33 -18.32 6.68 -14.68
C LEU A 33 -18.21 6.90 -16.20
N GLU A 34 -18.94 7.87 -16.73
CA GLU A 34 -18.89 8.20 -18.17
C GLU A 34 -17.49 8.67 -18.61
N GLU A 35 -16.73 9.30 -17.71
CA GLU A 35 -15.36 9.75 -17.99
C GLU A 35 -14.38 8.59 -18.16
N LEU A 36 -14.71 7.42 -17.61
CA LEU A 36 -13.90 6.21 -17.70
C LEU A 36 -14.15 5.40 -18.98
N GLN A 37 -15.23 5.68 -19.71
CA GLN A 37 -15.60 4.96 -20.95
C GLN A 37 -14.46 4.86 -21.98
N PRO A 38 -13.67 5.92 -22.25
CA PRO A 38 -12.55 5.83 -23.20
C PRO A 38 -11.46 4.83 -22.80
N TYR A 39 -11.42 4.45 -21.53
CA TYR A 39 -10.42 3.53 -20.96
C TYR A 39 -11.00 2.14 -20.71
N MET A 40 -12.27 1.87 -21.00
CA MET A 40 -12.87 0.55 -20.82
C MET A 40 -12.68 -0.32 -22.06
N ARG A 41 -12.26 -1.57 -21.86
CA ARG A 41 -12.16 -2.59 -22.92
C ARG A 41 -12.72 -3.92 -22.47
N THR A 42 -13.56 -4.53 -23.28
CA THR A 42 -13.97 -5.92 -23.08
C THR A 42 -12.83 -6.86 -23.50
N VAL A 43 -12.43 -7.76 -22.61
CA VAL A 43 -11.38 -8.75 -22.86
C VAL A 43 -11.83 -10.13 -22.42
N LYS A 44 -11.18 -11.18 -22.93
CA LYS A 44 -11.32 -12.53 -22.39
C LYS A 44 -10.43 -12.69 -21.16
N PRO A 45 -10.97 -13.15 -20.01
CA PRO A 45 -10.16 -13.38 -18.81
C PRO A 45 -9.10 -14.46 -19.07
N ARG A 46 -7.96 -14.33 -18.39
CA ARG A 46 -6.89 -15.34 -18.39
C ARG A 46 -7.01 -16.13 -17.10
N SER A 47 -6.95 -17.46 -17.19
CA SER A 47 -6.94 -18.31 -16.00
C SER A 47 -5.79 -17.90 -15.06
N GLY A 48 -6.07 -17.91 -13.75
CA GLY A 48 -5.15 -17.45 -12.70
C GLY A 48 -4.97 -15.93 -12.57
N HIS A 49 -5.71 -15.11 -13.33
CA HIS A 49 -5.67 -13.64 -13.20
C HIS A 49 -6.96 -13.10 -12.59
N GLY A 50 -7.08 -13.16 -11.25
CA GLY A 50 -7.89 -12.27 -10.38
C GLY A 50 -9.41 -12.16 -10.55
N ASP A 51 -9.96 -12.43 -11.73
CA ASP A 51 -11.40 -12.38 -12.03
C ASP A 51 -12.01 -13.79 -11.95
N ALA A 52 -13.33 -13.83 -11.72
CA ALA A 52 -14.05 -15.09 -11.61
C ALA A 52 -13.97 -15.86 -12.94
N GLU A 53 -13.49 -17.11 -12.87
CA GLU A 53 -13.26 -17.99 -14.04
C GLU A 53 -14.55 -18.42 -14.75
N ASP A 54 -15.72 -17.94 -14.29
CA ASP A 54 -17.05 -18.28 -14.78
C ASP A 54 -17.61 -17.30 -15.84
N GLN A 55 -16.87 -16.24 -16.20
CA GLN A 55 -17.28 -15.27 -17.23
C GLN A 55 -16.49 -15.41 -18.54
N ASP A 56 -17.20 -15.44 -19.67
CA ASP A 56 -16.58 -15.50 -21.01
C ASP A 56 -15.81 -14.21 -21.38
N THR A 57 -16.25 -13.07 -20.85
CA THR A 57 -15.63 -11.77 -21.06
C THR A 57 -15.82 -10.88 -19.84
N VAL A 58 -14.83 -10.02 -19.59
CA VAL A 58 -14.87 -9.01 -18.53
C VAL A 58 -14.54 -7.63 -19.09
N SER A 59 -15.10 -6.58 -18.48
CA SER A 59 -14.73 -5.20 -18.78
C SER A 59 -13.48 -4.82 -17.99
N MET A 60 -12.42 -4.41 -18.68
CA MET A 60 -11.14 -4.02 -18.07
C MET A 60 -10.88 -2.54 -18.24
N LEU A 61 -10.34 -1.91 -17.20
CA LEU A 61 -9.85 -0.54 -17.27
C LEU A 61 -8.40 -0.53 -17.77
N THR A 62 -8.15 0.05 -18.94
CA THR A 62 -6.81 0.19 -19.51
C THR A 62 -6.12 1.45 -19.02
N ILE A 63 -5.94 1.55 -17.72
CA ILE A 63 -5.07 2.55 -17.08
C ILE A 63 -3.78 1.82 -16.67
N ARG A 64 -2.63 2.52 -16.70
CA ARG A 64 -1.38 1.93 -16.22
C ARG A 64 -1.35 2.04 -14.70
N PRO A 65 -1.52 0.94 -13.93
CA PRO A 65 -1.39 1.02 -12.48
C PRO A 65 0.06 1.36 -12.13
N LEU A 66 0.23 2.17 -11.09
CA LEU A 66 1.53 2.34 -10.46
C LEU A 66 1.82 1.06 -9.68
N ARG A 67 2.84 0.30 -10.09
CA ARG A 67 3.27 -0.88 -9.35
C ARG A 67 4.32 -0.46 -8.32
N TYR A 68 4.06 -0.76 -7.06
CA TYR A 68 4.95 -0.40 -5.97
C TYR A 68 5.31 -1.63 -5.16
N GLN A 69 6.46 -2.23 -5.45
CA GLN A 69 7.03 -3.32 -4.65
C GLN A 69 8.55 -3.27 -4.71
N CYS A 70 9.19 -3.03 -3.57
CA CYS A 70 10.64 -3.01 -3.47
C CYS A 70 11.19 -3.42 -2.09
N GLY A 71 10.35 -3.98 -1.22
CA GLY A 71 10.66 -4.15 0.20
C GLY A 71 10.74 -2.82 0.96
N HIS A 72 10.76 -2.89 2.29
CA HIS A 72 10.84 -1.72 3.16
C HIS A 72 12.17 -1.59 3.90
N GLY A 73 12.97 -2.66 3.98
CA GLY A 73 14.16 -2.75 4.82
C GLY A 73 15.34 -1.92 4.33
N TRP A 74 15.40 -1.64 3.02
CA TRP A 74 16.44 -0.78 2.45
C TRP A 74 16.26 0.70 2.85
N LEU A 75 15.02 1.12 3.11
CA LEU A 75 14.64 2.52 3.30
C LEU A 75 15.36 3.21 4.48
N PRO A 76 15.37 2.66 5.71
CA PRO A 76 16.05 3.30 6.83
C PRO A 76 17.56 3.39 6.60
N HIS A 77 18.18 2.34 6.07
CA HIS A 77 19.60 2.34 5.75
C HIS A 77 19.95 3.44 4.74
N TRP A 78 19.18 3.55 3.67
CA TRP A 78 19.40 4.54 2.63
C TRP A 78 19.28 5.98 3.16
N LEU A 79 18.25 6.26 3.96
CA LEU A 79 18.01 7.58 4.53
C LEU A 79 19.09 7.98 5.54
N LEU A 80 19.52 7.06 6.40
CA LEU A 80 20.64 7.28 7.32
C LEU A 80 21.94 7.59 6.55
N ARG A 81 22.22 6.83 5.50
CA ARG A 81 23.40 7.03 4.65
C ARG A 81 23.37 8.38 3.93
N LEU A 82 22.25 8.73 3.30
CA LEU A 82 22.09 10.02 2.61
C LEU A 82 22.22 11.19 3.59
N THR A 83 21.66 11.05 4.79
CA THR A 83 21.77 12.06 5.83
C THR A 83 23.22 12.26 6.26
N ARG A 84 23.97 11.18 6.49
CA ARG A 84 25.40 11.22 6.80
C ARG A 84 26.22 11.86 5.66
N GLN A 85 25.87 11.62 4.41
CA GLN A 85 26.59 12.14 3.24
C GLN A 85 26.59 13.67 3.15
N ILE A 86 25.57 14.33 3.72
CA ILE A 86 25.51 15.80 3.79
C ILE A 86 26.74 16.35 4.52
N ASP A 87 27.20 15.66 5.57
CA ASP A 87 28.30 16.14 6.42
C ASP A 87 29.67 16.06 5.73
N TYR A 88 29.91 15.00 4.93
CA TYR A 88 31.25 14.69 4.43
C TYR A 88 31.43 14.82 2.91
N VAL A 89 30.35 14.94 2.13
CA VAL A 89 30.41 15.20 0.70
C VAL A 89 30.15 16.69 0.46
N ARG A 90 31.22 17.49 0.53
CA ARG A 90 31.14 18.96 0.40
C ARG A 90 30.45 19.37 -0.91
N GLY A 91 29.45 20.24 -0.81
CA GLY A 91 28.70 20.76 -1.96
C GLY A 91 27.69 19.79 -2.56
N SER A 92 27.43 18.64 -1.93
CA SER A 92 26.43 17.66 -2.40
C SER A 92 24.99 18.16 -2.31
N VAL A 93 24.71 19.09 -1.39
CA VAL A 93 23.39 19.67 -1.17
C VAL A 93 23.48 21.19 -1.03
N SER A 94 22.36 21.85 -1.32
CA SER A 94 22.23 23.31 -1.17
C SER A 94 22.42 23.74 0.29
N PRO A 95 23.09 24.88 0.56
CA PRO A 95 23.16 25.44 1.91
C PRO A 95 21.78 25.87 2.46
N ASN A 96 20.76 25.96 1.60
CA ASN A 96 19.39 26.30 1.99
C ASN A 96 18.52 25.09 2.35
N LEU A 97 19.09 23.88 2.38
CA LEU A 97 18.37 22.67 2.78
C LEU A 97 17.76 22.86 4.18
N LYS A 98 16.46 22.66 4.30
CA LYS A 98 15.73 22.90 5.55
C LYS A 98 15.73 21.72 6.49
N HIS A 99 15.69 20.51 5.93
CA HIS A 99 15.65 19.25 6.65
C HIS A 99 16.44 18.19 5.88
N THR A 100 17.02 17.26 6.60
CA THR A 100 17.68 16.08 6.03
C THR A 100 16.65 15.14 5.38
N PRO A 101 17.06 14.22 4.48
CA PRO A 101 16.17 13.21 3.93
C PRO A 101 15.48 12.37 5.01
N LEU A 102 16.19 12.05 6.10
CA LEU A 102 15.63 11.33 7.25
C LEU A 102 14.52 12.15 7.93
N GLU A 103 14.79 13.42 8.24
CA GLU A 103 13.80 14.30 8.87
C GLU A 103 12.56 14.50 7.98
N TYR A 104 12.74 14.72 6.68
CA TYR A 104 11.61 14.83 5.75
C TYR A 104 10.73 13.58 5.72
N THR A 105 11.34 12.41 5.85
CA THR A 105 10.62 11.13 5.92
C THR A 105 9.84 11.01 7.24
N GLN A 106 10.48 11.37 8.35
CA GLN A 106 9.85 11.39 9.67
C GLN A 106 8.70 12.41 9.78
N MET A 107 8.64 13.41 8.89
CA MET A 107 7.51 14.35 8.78
C MET A 107 6.27 13.79 8.08
N GLY A 108 6.24 12.51 7.69
CA GLY A 108 5.04 11.86 7.17
C GLY A 108 4.78 12.04 5.69
N ARG A 109 5.83 12.29 4.90
CA ARG A 109 5.74 12.50 3.44
C ARG A 109 6.08 11.27 2.60
N VAL A 110 6.58 10.22 3.23
CA VAL A 110 7.03 9.00 2.57
C VAL A 110 6.20 7.83 3.07
N PHE A 111 5.81 6.98 2.13
CA PHE A 111 5.03 5.78 2.36
C PHE A 111 5.66 4.61 1.63
N CYS A 112 5.57 3.42 2.20
CA CYS A 112 6.11 2.20 1.62
C CYS A 112 5.23 1.01 2.02
N GLY A 113 4.88 0.14 1.06
CA GLY A 113 4.26 -1.14 1.36
C GLY A 113 5.24 -2.08 2.07
N ILE A 114 4.74 -2.92 2.97
CA ILE A 114 5.57 -3.96 3.56
C ILE A 114 5.86 -5.08 2.55
N ASP A 115 7.00 -5.72 2.71
CA ASP A 115 7.28 -7.04 2.15
C ASP A 115 7.31 -8.06 3.28
N PHE A 116 6.45 -9.07 3.17
CA PHE A 116 6.30 -10.09 4.20
C PHE A 116 7.58 -10.89 4.46
N SER A 117 8.40 -11.10 3.42
CA SER A 117 9.65 -11.85 3.52
C SER A 117 10.71 -11.16 4.38
N GLU A 118 10.61 -9.83 4.54
CA GLU A 118 11.52 -9.07 5.41
C GLU A 118 11.18 -9.22 6.90
N GLY A 119 9.95 -9.65 7.22
CA GLY A 119 9.54 -10.03 8.57
C GLY A 119 9.32 -8.88 9.57
N VAL A 120 8.80 -9.24 10.74
CA VAL A 120 8.37 -8.29 11.78
C VAL A 120 9.53 -7.53 12.40
N GLU A 121 10.72 -8.12 12.48
CA GLU A 121 11.93 -7.50 13.02
C GLU A 121 12.37 -6.34 12.14
N MET A 122 12.36 -6.52 10.81
CA MET A 122 12.68 -5.44 9.87
C MET A 122 11.60 -4.36 9.89
N THR A 123 10.33 -4.76 9.88
CA THR A 123 9.20 -3.82 10.02
C THR A 123 9.33 -2.97 11.28
N LYS A 124 9.68 -3.59 12.41
CA LYS A 124 9.93 -2.88 13.68
C LYS A 124 11.10 -1.91 13.55
N ALA A 125 12.21 -2.30 12.95
CA ALA A 125 13.36 -1.42 12.76
C ALA A 125 13.00 -0.19 11.91
N VAL A 126 12.20 -0.37 10.85
CA VAL A 126 11.71 0.76 10.05
C VAL A 126 10.81 1.69 10.87
N VAL A 127 9.86 1.13 11.63
CA VAL A 127 8.96 1.90 12.50
C VAL A 127 9.76 2.69 13.55
N ASP A 128 10.74 2.07 14.19
CA ASP A 128 11.54 2.70 15.25
C ASP A 128 12.42 3.84 14.69
N ILE A 129 12.92 3.74 13.45
CA ILE A 129 13.81 4.73 12.84
C ILE A 129 13.03 5.85 12.12
N LEU A 130 11.98 5.50 11.37
CA LEU A 130 11.28 6.42 10.47
C LEU A 130 9.91 6.88 10.97
N GLY A 131 9.32 6.13 11.91
CA GLY A 131 7.98 6.35 12.44
C GLY A 131 6.94 5.35 11.92
N ASP A 132 5.89 5.16 12.71
CA ASP A 132 4.77 4.24 12.44
C ASP A 132 3.84 4.70 11.31
N HIS A 133 4.10 5.88 10.75
CA HIS A 133 3.31 6.51 9.70
C HIS A 133 3.80 6.19 8.29
N VAL A 134 4.90 5.44 8.14
CA VAL A 134 5.56 5.18 6.85
C VAL A 134 5.02 3.93 6.17
N LEU A 135 4.74 2.88 6.94
CA LEU A 135 4.45 1.57 6.37
C LEU A 135 2.96 1.33 6.13
N MET A 136 2.65 0.66 5.02
CA MET A 136 1.30 0.25 4.64
C MET A 136 1.25 -1.27 4.43
N TYR A 137 0.14 -1.90 4.81
CA TYR A 137 -0.08 -3.33 4.59
C TYR A 137 -0.19 -3.65 3.10
N GLN A 138 0.50 -4.71 2.68
CA GLN A 138 0.50 -5.22 1.31
C GLN A 138 0.56 -6.74 1.38
N SER A 139 -0.35 -7.44 0.69
CA SER A 139 -0.34 -8.92 0.70
C SER A 139 0.57 -9.56 -0.34
N ASP A 140 0.86 -8.85 -1.43
CA ASP A 140 1.51 -9.40 -2.63
C ASP A 140 0.62 -10.38 -3.44
N TYR A 141 -0.67 -10.49 -3.12
CA TYR A 141 -1.57 -11.39 -3.83
C TYR A 141 -1.77 -10.95 -5.30
N PRO A 142 -1.68 -11.86 -6.30
CA PRO A 142 -1.68 -13.32 -6.20
C PRO A 142 -0.30 -13.95 -6.45
N HIS A 143 0.80 -13.27 -6.12
CA HIS A 143 2.13 -13.83 -6.39
C HIS A 143 2.37 -15.14 -5.63
N PRO A 144 3.18 -16.07 -6.20
CA PRO A 144 3.45 -17.38 -5.60
C PRO A 144 4.05 -17.31 -4.18
N GLU A 145 4.76 -16.22 -3.87
CA GLU A 145 5.39 -15.98 -2.59
C GLU A 145 4.39 -15.57 -1.49
N THR A 146 3.16 -15.19 -1.88
CA THR A 146 2.11 -14.81 -0.94
C THR A 146 1.59 -16.02 -0.17
N VAL A 147 1.45 -15.86 1.15
CA VAL A 147 0.84 -16.86 2.03
C VAL A 147 -0.70 -16.73 2.00
N PHE A 148 -1.33 -16.84 0.84
CA PHE A 148 -2.80 -16.71 0.74
C PHE A 148 -3.51 -18.02 1.14
N PRO A 149 -4.60 -18.00 1.93
CA PRO A 149 -5.37 -16.85 2.43
C PRO A 149 -4.97 -16.32 3.82
N ASP A 150 -3.90 -16.88 4.41
CA ASP A 150 -3.51 -16.67 5.81
C ASP A 150 -2.60 -15.45 6.05
N HIS A 151 -2.17 -14.78 4.98
CA HIS A 151 -1.21 -13.68 5.01
C HIS A 151 -1.65 -12.55 5.95
N THR A 152 -2.90 -12.09 5.81
CA THR A 152 -3.43 -11.01 6.63
C THR A 152 -3.47 -11.37 8.12
N ASP A 153 -3.84 -12.60 8.46
CA ASP A 153 -3.86 -13.05 9.86
C ASP A 153 -2.45 -13.12 10.45
N THR A 154 -1.48 -13.54 9.63
CA THR A 154 -0.07 -13.62 10.03
C THR A 154 0.52 -12.23 10.30
N VAL A 155 0.20 -11.23 9.49
CA VAL A 155 0.61 -9.85 9.73
C VAL A 155 -0.13 -9.24 10.93
N ILE A 156 -1.42 -9.54 11.13
CA ILE A 156 -2.16 -9.10 12.33
C ILE A 156 -1.47 -9.60 13.61
N ALA A 157 -0.92 -10.82 13.60
CA ALA A 157 -0.20 -11.38 14.75
C ALA A 157 1.06 -10.55 15.14
N TRP A 158 1.63 -9.76 14.22
CA TRP A 158 2.75 -8.86 14.52
C TRP A 158 2.40 -7.76 15.53
N GLN A 159 1.12 -7.58 15.86
CA GLN A 159 0.67 -6.73 16.96
C GLN A 159 1.40 -7.01 18.28
N GLN A 160 1.79 -8.26 18.55
CA GLN A 160 2.53 -8.61 19.76
C GLN A 160 3.90 -7.91 19.84
N THR A 161 4.50 -7.60 18.69
CA THR A 161 5.81 -6.95 18.56
C THR A 161 5.69 -5.45 18.32
N LEU A 162 4.75 -5.04 17.46
CA LEU A 162 4.60 -3.64 17.02
C LEU A 162 3.65 -2.81 17.90
N GLY A 163 2.76 -3.47 18.64
CA GLY A 163 1.73 -2.80 19.43
C GLY A 163 0.50 -2.40 18.62
N ALA A 164 -0.64 -2.25 19.31
CA ALA A 164 -1.93 -1.95 18.69
C ALA A 164 -1.97 -0.61 17.92
N PRO A 165 -1.40 0.51 18.42
CA PRO A 165 -1.44 1.78 17.68
C PRO A 165 -0.72 1.72 16.33
N THR A 166 0.47 1.12 16.29
CA THR A 166 1.24 0.93 15.07
C THR A 166 0.52 -0.01 14.10
N MET A 167 -0.06 -1.10 14.59
CA MET A 167 -0.84 -2.00 13.74
C MET A 167 -2.07 -1.33 13.15
N HIS A 168 -2.76 -0.48 13.89
CA HIS A 168 -3.91 0.27 13.36
C HIS A 168 -3.50 1.14 12.17
N LYS A 169 -2.35 1.81 12.26
CA LYS A 169 -1.78 2.61 11.17
C LYS A 169 -1.33 1.79 9.98
N LEU A 170 -0.56 0.73 10.24
CA LEU A 170 -0.03 -0.18 9.23
C LEU A 170 -1.16 -0.83 8.41
N MET A 171 -2.19 -1.34 9.09
CA MET A 171 -3.25 -2.11 8.45
C MET A 171 -4.21 -1.25 7.63
N TRP A 172 -4.39 0.04 7.95
CA TRP A 172 -5.29 0.87 7.15
C TRP A 172 -5.06 2.40 7.17
N GLU A 173 -4.76 3.04 8.31
CA GLU A 173 -4.77 4.53 8.35
C GLU A 173 -3.74 5.15 7.41
N ASN A 174 -2.54 4.55 7.32
CA ASN A 174 -1.49 5.06 6.45
C ASN A 174 -1.90 4.95 4.98
N ALA A 175 -2.55 3.86 4.59
CA ALA A 175 -3.11 3.68 3.24
C ALA A 175 -4.23 4.68 2.94
N ALA A 176 -5.17 4.87 3.88
CA ALA A 176 -6.24 5.85 3.73
C ALA A 176 -5.68 7.28 3.55
N ARG A 177 -4.61 7.63 4.28
CA ARG A 177 -3.91 8.92 4.14
C ARG A 177 -3.17 9.04 2.80
N PHE A 178 -2.49 7.98 2.37
CA PHE A 178 -1.74 7.96 1.11
C PHE A 178 -2.67 8.13 -0.11
N PHE A 179 -3.74 7.33 -0.16
CA PHE A 179 -4.72 7.38 -1.24
C PHE A 179 -5.77 8.49 -1.08
N ARG A 180 -5.72 9.23 0.03
CA ARG A 180 -6.63 10.35 0.34
C ARG A 180 -8.10 9.94 0.30
N PHE A 181 -8.41 8.79 0.90
CA PHE A 181 -9.79 8.32 0.97
C PHE A 181 -10.67 9.35 1.68
N THR A 182 -11.74 9.76 1.01
CA THR A 182 -12.77 10.69 1.52
C THR A 182 -13.86 9.95 2.27
N SER A 183 -14.00 8.64 2.03
CA SER A 183 -14.87 7.73 2.74
C SER A 183 -14.25 6.34 2.80
N THR A 184 -14.70 5.53 3.75
CA THR A 184 -14.33 4.12 3.85
C THR A 184 -15.58 3.25 3.88
N PRO A 185 -15.49 1.97 3.44
CA PRO A 185 -16.62 1.04 3.51
C PRO A 185 -17.17 0.82 4.93
N TRP A 186 -16.45 1.26 5.95
CA TRP A 186 -16.83 1.11 7.36
C TRP A 186 -17.61 2.31 7.89
N ASP A 187 -17.60 3.44 7.20
CA ASP A 187 -18.31 4.66 7.64
C ASP A 187 -19.83 4.55 7.42
N GLN A 188 -20.28 3.62 6.59
CA GLN A 188 -21.71 3.33 6.34
C GLN A 188 -22.31 2.26 7.27
N LEU A 189 -21.49 1.66 8.14
CA LEU A 189 -21.88 0.57 9.05
C LEU A 189 -22.05 1.04 10.51
N ALA A 190 -22.08 2.35 10.76
CA ALA A 190 -22.30 2.96 12.07
C ALA A 190 -23.71 3.55 12.20
#